data_AF-A0A093RB96-F1
#
_entry.id   AF-A0A093RB96-F1
#
_cell.length_a   1.000
_cell.length_b   1.000
_cell.length_c   1.000
_cell.angle_alpha   90.00
_cell.angle_beta   90.00
_cell.angle_gamma   90.00
#
_symmetry.space_group_name_H-M   'P 1'
#
loop_
_entity.id
_entity.type
_entity.pdbx_description
1 polymer ?
#
loop_
_entity_poly.entity_id
_entity_poly.type
_entity_poly.pdbx_seq_one_letter_code
_entity_poly.pdbx_strand_id
1 'polypeptide(L)'
;TEEDHDDSAYRENGFNIFVSNNIALERSLPDIRHPNCKHKVYLEKLPNTSIIIPFHNEGWTSLLRTIHSIINRTPDSLIAEIILVDDFSDRGKAQL
;
A
#
# COMPACT_ATOMS: atom_id res chain seq x y z
N THR A 1 -17.41 23.34 5.24
CA THR A 1 -18.03 22.53 4.17
C THR A 1 -17.26 21.25 4.00
N GLU A 2 -17.74 20.26 3.22
CA GLU A 2 -16.97 19.03 2.91
C GLU A 2 -15.56 19.35 2.35
N GLU A 3 -15.43 20.48 1.66
CA GLU A 3 -14.18 21.06 1.15
C GLU A 3 -13.19 21.47 2.24
N ASP A 4 -13.63 22.03 3.38
CA ASP A 4 -12.73 22.45 4.47
C ASP A 4 -12.09 21.25 5.19
N HIS A 5 -12.83 20.14 5.26
CA HIS A 5 -12.34 18.89 5.84
C HIS A 5 -11.28 18.24 4.93
N ASP A 6 -11.49 18.31 3.60
CA ASP A 6 -10.55 17.82 2.59
C ASP A 6 -9.20 18.54 2.65
N ASP A 7 -9.17 19.87 2.83
CA ASP A 7 -7.92 20.63 2.91
C ASP A 7 -7.09 20.28 4.16
N SER A 8 -7.74 20.03 5.30
CA SER A 8 -7.04 19.62 6.53
C SER A 8 -6.43 18.22 6.39
N ALA A 9 -7.20 17.28 5.84
CA ALA A 9 -6.80 15.89 5.70
C ALA A 9 -5.75 15.70 4.59
N TYR A 10 -5.79 16.54 3.54
CA TYR A 10 -4.76 16.62 2.50
C TYR A 10 -3.45 17.20 3.05
N ARG A 11 -3.51 18.23 3.91
CA ARG A 11 -2.31 18.82 4.54
C ARG A 11 -1.58 17.83 5.46
N GLU A 12 -2.30 16.94 6.13
CA GLU A 12 -1.71 15.96 7.07
C GLU A 12 -1.13 14.70 6.39
N ASN A 13 -1.68 14.30 5.24
CA ASN A 13 -1.30 13.04 4.58
C ASN A 13 -0.59 13.24 3.23
N GLY A 14 -0.65 14.45 2.65
CA GLY A 14 -0.16 14.74 1.30
C GLY A 14 -1.06 14.20 0.17
N PHE A 15 -2.19 13.59 0.51
CA PHE A 15 -3.20 13.10 -0.43
C PHE A 15 -4.60 13.12 0.19
N ASN A 16 -5.65 12.97 -0.63
CA ASN A 16 -7.03 12.93 -0.15
C ASN A 16 -7.32 11.58 0.55
N ILE A 17 -7.11 11.55 1.87
CA ILE A 17 -7.38 10.38 2.71
C ILE A 17 -8.87 10.03 2.78
N PHE A 18 -9.76 11.02 2.67
CA PHE A 18 -11.21 10.78 2.69
C PHE A 18 -11.62 9.92 1.49
N VAL A 19 -11.18 10.28 0.29
CA VAL A 19 -11.37 9.46 -0.92
C VAL A 19 -10.67 8.10 -0.77
N SER A 20 -9.43 8.08 -0.25
CA SER A 20 -8.68 6.84 -0.01
C SER A 20 -9.45 5.85 0.89
N ASN A 21 -10.15 6.36 1.91
CA ASN A 21 -10.97 5.56 2.83
C ASN A 21 -12.22 4.96 2.19
N ASN A 22 -12.78 5.65 1.19
CA ASN A 22 -13.95 5.19 0.43
C ASN A 22 -13.59 4.22 -0.71
N ILE A 23 -12.31 4.01 -0.97
CA ILE A 23 -11.81 3.07 -1.96
C ILE A 23 -11.51 1.73 -1.28
N ALA A 24 -11.99 0.64 -1.87
CA ALA A 24 -11.72 -0.72 -1.40
C ALA A 24 -10.21 -1.00 -1.24
N LEU A 25 -9.84 -1.73 -0.19
CA LEU A 25 -8.45 -2.17 0.03
C LEU A 25 -7.95 -3.07 -1.12
N GLU A 26 -8.84 -3.87 -1.70
CA GLU A 26 -8.54 -4.82 -2.77
C GLU A 26 -8.99 -4.34 -4.16
N ARG A 27 -8.98 -3.03 -4.41
CA ARG A 27 -9.40 -2.50 -5.71
C ARG A 27 -8.65 -3.16 -6.88
N SER A 28 -9.37 -3.41 -7.98
CA SER A 28 -8.73 -3.75 -9.24
C SER A 28 -7.98 -2.53 -9.80
N LEU A 29 -6.90 -2.78 -10.54
CA LEU A 29 -6.19 -1.74 -11.28
C LEU A 29 -6.22 -2.09 -12.77
N PRO A 30 -6.35 -1.10 -13.67
CA PRO A 30 -6.22 -1.34 -15.08
C PRO A 30 -4.80 -1.86 -15.40
N ASP A 31 -4.70 -2.79 -16.35
CA ASP A 31 -3.42 -3.29 -16.83
C ASP A 31 -2.81 -2.29 -17.83
N ILE A 32 -1.87 -1.46 -17.36
CA ILE A 32 -1.17 -0.45 -18.16
C ILE A 32 0.12 -0.97 -18.81
N ARG A 33 0.44 -2.26 -18.66
CA ARG A 33 1.68 -2.85 -19.18
C ARG A 33 1.63 -2.94 -20.70
N HIS A 34 2.80 -2.88 -21.34
CA HIS A 34 2.91 -3.15 -22.78
C HIS A 34 2.39 -4.56 -23.11
N PRO A 35 1.65 -4.78 -24.22
CA PRO A 35 1.07 -6.09 -24.56
C PRO A 35 2.07 -7.26 -24.54
N ASN A 36 3.33 -7.02 -24.92
CA ASN A 36 4.38 -8.03 -24.90
C ASN A 36 4.75 -8.53 -23.49
N CYS A 37 4.48 -7.78 -22.42
CA CYS A 37 4.74 -8.21 -21.04
C CYS A 37 3.92 -9.45 -20.65
N LYS A 38 2.76 -9.66 -21.28
CA LYS A 38 1.87 -10.82 -21.03
C LYS A 38 2.47 -12.14 -21.53
N HIS A 39 3.40 -12.06 -22.48
CA HIS A 39 4.06 -13.23 -23.09
C HIS A 39 5.44 -13.50 -22.50
N LYS A 40 5.87 -12.74 -21.48
CA LYS A 40 7.17 -12.92 -20.84
C LYS A 40 7.14 -14.17 -19.97
N VAL A 41 8.02 -15.12 -20.27
CA VAL A 41 8.22 -16.33 -19.47
C VAL A 41 9.30 -16.05 -18.43
N TYR A 42 9.04 -16.45 -17.19
CA TYR A 42 9.98 -16.34 -16.07
C TYR A 42 10.55 -17.73 -15.73
N LEU A 43 11.64 -17.76 -14.97
CA LEU A 43 12.19 -19.00 -14.45
C LEU A 43 11.18 -19.71 -13.55
N GLU A 44 11.12 -21.03 -13.60
CA GLU A 44 10.22 -21.83 -12.74
C GLU A 44 10.52 -21.67 -11.26
N LYS A 45 11.80 -21.48 -10.92
CA LYS A 45 12.27 -21.30 -9.55
C LYS A 45 12.90 -19.92 -9.41
N LEU A 46 12.20 -19.06 -8.70
CA LEU A 46 12.70 -17.76 -8.27
C LEU A 46 12.97 -17.82 -6.76
N PRO A 47 13.97 -17.09 -6.26
CA PRO A 47 14.15 -16.94 -4.82
C PRO A 47 12.94 -16.20 -4.23
N ASN A 48 12.58 -16.54 -2.99
CA ASN A 48 11.63 -15.74 -2.23
C ASN A 48 12.28 -14.41 -1.79
N THR A 49 11.44 -13.45 -1.41
CA THR A 49 11.88 -12.13 -0.97
C THR A 49 11.18 -11.71 0.31
N SER A 50 11.93 -11.09 1.22
CA SER A 50 11.36 -10.32 2.33
C SER A 50 11.02 -8.92 1.83
N ILE A 51 9.83 -8.43 2.14
CA ILE A 51 9.34 -7.12 1.69
C ILE A 51 9.31 -6.18 2.90
N ILE A 52 10.18 -5.17 2.90
CA ILE A 52 10.32 -4.22 4.01
C ILE A 52 9.60 -2.93 3.65
N ILE A 53 8.64 -2.51 4.48
CA ILE A 53 7.84 -1.29 4.29
C ILE A 53 8.07 -0.38 5.49
N PRO A 54 9.01 0.59 5.40
CA PRO A 54 9.08 1.66 6.38
C PRO A 54 7.86 2.59 6.24
N PHE A 55 7.27 2.98 7.36
CA PHE A 55 6.17 3.95 7.38
C PHE A 55 6.33 4.91 8.56
N HIS A 56 5.94 6.17 8.35
CA HIS A 56 5.87 7.20 9.38
C HIS A 56 4.60 8.00 9.17
N ASN A 57 3.67 7.96 10.13
CA ASN A 57 2.40 8.68 10.06
C ASN A 57 1.59 8.44 8.76
N GLU A 58 1.71 7.26 8.16
CA GLU A 58 1.02 6.89 6.92
C GLU A 58 -0.51 6.83 7.11
N GLY A 59 -1.26 7.08 6.03
CA GLY A 59 -2.71 6.89 6.05
C GLY A 59 -3.08 5.40 6.16
N TRP A 60 -3.88 5.02 7.15
CA TRP A 60 -4.20 3.61 7.45
C TRP A 60 -4.68 2.81 6.23
N THR A 61 -5.60 3.37 5.45
CA THR A 61 -6.16 2.69 4.27
C THR A 61 -5.17 2.60 3.11
N SER A 62 -4.24 3.54 3.00
CA SER A 62 -3.14 3.49 2.04
C SER A 62 -2.13 2.40 2.40
N LEU A 63 -1.71 2.32 3.67
CA LEU A 63 -0.80 1.26 4.16
C LEU A 63 -1.42 -0.13 3.97
N LEU A 64 -2.68 -0.33 4.39
CA LEU A 64 -3.36 -1.61 4.21
C LEU A 64 -3.50 -2.00 2.74
N ARG A 65 -3.83 -1.05 1.87
CA ARG A 65 -3.95 -1.31 0.43
C ARG A 65 -2.62 -1.70 -0.21
N THR A 66 -1.49 -1.19 0.30
CA THR A 66 -0.15 -1.65 -0.10
C THR A 66 0.04 -3.13 0.26
N ILE A 67 -0.30 -3.51 1.50
CA ILE A 67 -0.18 -4.90 1.98
C ILE A 67 -1.10 -5.84 1.17
N HIS A 68 -2.37 -5.49 1.00
CA HIS A 68 -3.31 -6.27 0.17
C HIS A 68 -2.85 -6.38 -1.28
N SER A 69 -2.28 -5.32 -1.87
CA SER A 69 -1.76 -5.38 -3.24
C SER A 69 -0.57 -6.34 -3.37
N ILE A 70 0.30 -6.43 -2.35
CA ILE A 70 1.41 -7.37 -2.34
C ILE A 70 0.89 -8.80 -2.31
N ILE A 71 0.01 -9.09 -1.35
CA ILE A 71 -0.58 -10.43 -1.17
C ILE A 71 -1.33 -10.87 -2.42
N ASN A 72 -2.17 -10.00 -2.99
CA ASN A 72 -3.05 -10.39 -4.11
C ASN A 72 -2.36 -10.46 -5.48
N ARG A 73 -1.12 -9.95 -5.61
CA ARG A 73 -0.44 -9.84 -6.92
C ARG A 73 0.94 -10.45 -6.96
N THR A 74 1.37 -11.10 -5.88
CA THR A 74 2.63 -11.83 -5.80
C THR A 74 2.30 -13.29 -5.52
N PRO A 75 2.87 -14.25 -6.27
CA PRO A 75 2.73 -15.66 -5.92
C PRO A 75 3.23 -15.92 -4.50
N ASP A 76 2.43 -16.62 -3.67
CA ASP A 76 2.71 -16.87 -2.25
C ASP A 76 4.11 -17.46 -2.00
N SER A 77 4.58 -18.34 -2.89
CA SER A 77 5.92 -18.96 -2.79
C SER A 77 7.07 -17.98 -2.90
N LEU A 78 6.84 -16.78 -3.44
CA LEU A 78 7.84 -15.73 -3.59
C LEU A 78 7.85 -14.76 -2.40
N ILE A 79 6.84 -14.78 -1.54
CA ILE A 79 6.82 -13.95 -0.33
C ILE A 79 7.44 -14.76 0.81
N ALA A 80 8.58 -14.31 1.32
CA ALA A 80 9.12 -14.86 2.57
C ALA A 80 8.37 -14.28 3.78
N GLU A 81 8.24 -12.95 3.82
CA GLU A 81 7.62 -12.18 4.90
C GLU A 81 7.36 -10.74 4.45
N ILE A 82 6.45 -10.04 5.14
CA ILE A 82 6.24 -8.61 5.01
C ILE A 82 6.58 -7.97 6.35
N ILE A 83 7.62 -7.14 6.38
CA ILE A 83 8.13 -6.47 7.57
C ILE A 83 7.70 -5.02 7.52
N LEU A 84 6.78 -4.63 8.41
CA LEU A 84 6.39 -3.24 8.60
C LEU A 84 7.34 -2.60 9.63
N VAL A 85 8.01 -1.52 9.23
CA VAL A 85 8.95 -0.80 10.10
C VAL A 85 8.35 0.56 10.43
N ASP A 86 7.89 0.73 11.66
CA ASP A 86 7.41 2.03 12.15
C ASP A 86 8.60 2.95 12.45
N ASP A 87 8.78 3.99 11.63
CA ASP A 87 9.79 5.03 11.84
C ASP A 87 9.26 6.10 12.80
N PHE A 88 8.92 5.66 14.01
CA PHE A 88 8.47 6.49 15.12
C PHE A 88 7.21 7.34 14.83
N SER A 89 6.16 6.74 14.26
CA SER A 89 4.87 7.42 14.04
C SER A 89 4.30 8.03 15.33
N ASP A 90 3.64 9.18 15.21
CA ASP A 90 3.01 9.89 16.33
C ASP A 90 1.53 9.52 16.48
N ARG A 91 0.90 9.06 15.39
CA ARG A 91 -0.50 8.65 15.35
C ARG A 91 -0.75 7.44 16.26
N GLY A 92 -1.68 7.59 17.23
CA GLY A 92 -2.08 6.52 18.14
C GLY A 92 -1.24 6.38 19.41
N LYS A 93 -0.19 7.18 19.59
CA LYS A 93 0.42 7.37 20.91
C LYS A 93 -0.56 8.17 21.76
N ALA A 94 -1.10 7.57 22.83
CA ALA A 94 -1.83 8.32 23.84
C ALA A 94 -0.89 9.41 24.38
N GLN A 95 -1.29 10.67 24.31
CA GLN A 95 -0.67 11.70 25.14
C GLN A 95 -0.93 11.29 26.59
N LEU A 96 0.11 10.77 27.26
CA LEU A 96 0.12 10.59 28.71
C LEU A 96 0.21 11.96 29.38
#